data_AF-A0A848SN87-F1
#
_entry.id   AF-A0A848SN87-F1
#
_cell.length_a   1.000
_cell.length_b   1.000
_cell.length_c   1.000
_cell.angle_alpha   90.00
_cell.angle_beta   90.00
_cell.angle_gamma   90.00
#
_symmetry.space_group_name_H-M   'P 1'
#
loop_
_entity.id
_entity.type
_entity.pdbx_description
1 polymer ?
#
loop_
_entity_poly.entity_id
_entity_poly.type
_entity_poly.pdbx_seq_one_letter_code
_entity_poly.pdbx_strand_id
1 'polypeptide(L)'
;MLQLNHENYSRVDWTGPRNAPVHDAGEIVNLSDIDLFRKGQPVDGYTRLLEEAPVYWQEEPMEAEPGYWVISRYADVKAVSKKPEIFSSQKGGVNISYGDPDNMHPLLSPAALDNMIALDGESHLELRRQHMPFFTPAYIARLKEKVDAKIGELLDHLAGQAPHCNLVDEFAAQLPLFTLAELLGIDQADRPRLVQWMTDLEMAPYYGAIREGLLQPTPEMIENFNGWEDRIREFFDYGMHEIRKRQDEPREDLMSAIANAIVDGDSQPEMYLYGAWELIFIAGNDTTRNSISGMMKLLTENPDQKAKLIEDLDRLPNAIQEAVRLVSPVIHMKRTATEDTEIGGQTIAEGEKVVMWYGAANRDPAMFENPHAFDIERANAAKNLAFGFGKHVCLGRQIALMQLEAAYRQLLVRFPDMVMDGEMVCAPNNFVHAITEMPVTFSA
;
A
#
# COMPACT_ATOMS: atom_id res chain seq x y z
N MET A 1 18.13 -21.62 7.52
CA MET A 1 17.60 -20.54 8.39
C MET A 1 17.59 -19.22 7.62
N LEU A 2 16.44 -18.56 7.60
CA LEU A 2 16.23 -17.28 6.92
C LEU A 2 17.14 -16.18 7.48
N GLN A 3 17.83 -15.44 6.62
CA GLN A 3 18.64 -14.28 7.01
C GLN A 3 17.72 -13.07 7.28
N LEU A 4 17.94 -12.39 8.41
CA LEU A 4 17.21 -11.18 8.76
C LEU A 4 17.89 -9.96 8.14
N ASN A 5 17.10 -9.12 7.49
CA ASN A 5 17.57 -7.95 6.74
C ASN A 5 17.99 -6.83 7.68
N HIS A 6 17.27 -6.65 8.79
CA HIS A 6 17.55 -5.56 9.74
C HIS A 6 18.95 -5.65 10.35
N GLU A 7 19.50 -6.86 10.50
CA GLU A 7 20.86 -7.09 11.01
C GLU A 7 21.95 -6.52 10.09
N ASN A 8 21.60 -6.28 8.81
CA ASN A 8 22.51 -5.77 7.78
C ASN A 8 22.13 -4.35 7.32
N TYR A 9 21.13 -3.72 7.94
CA TYR A 9 20.76 -2.35 7.64
C TYR A 9 21.78 -1.39 8.24
N SER A 10 22.40 -0.56 7.38
CA SER A 10 23.51 0.30 7.76
C SER A 10 23.54 1.57 6.91
N ARG A 11 24.21 2.60 7.41
CA ARG A 11 24.44 3.84 6.66
C ARG A 11 25.36 3.58 5.48
N VAL A 12 25.13 4.30 4.40
CA VAL A 12 26.02 4.31 3.23
C VAL A 12 27.06 5.43 3.35
N ASP A 13 28.21 5.29 2.69
CA ASP A 13 29.34 6.21 2.78
C ASP A 13 29.43 7.22 1.62
N TRP A 14 28.34 7.38 0.85
CA TRP A 14 28.23 8.35 -0.24
C TRP A 14 26.96 9.22 -0.10
N THR A 15 26.96 10.37 -0.77
CA THR A 15 25.82 11.26 -0.89
C THR A 15 25.57 11.62 -2.36
N GLY A 16 24.30 11.75 -2.75
CA GLY A 16 23.93 12.04 -4.13
C GLY A 16 24.14 10.86 -5.09
N PRO A 17 23.89 11.09 -6.39
CA PRO A 17 23.98 10.03 -7.39
C PRO A 17 25.45 9.74 -7.70
N ARG A 18 25.79 8.45 -7.79
CA ARG A 18 27.15 7.99 -8.11
C ARG A 18 27.50 8.21 -9.59
N ASN A 19 26.49 8.35 -10.45
CA ASN A 19 26.62 8.73 -11.85
C ASN A 19 25.82 10.00 -12.13
N ALA A 20 26.35 10.90 -12.96
CA ALA A 20 25.64 12.12 -13.31
C ALA A 20 24.27 11.81 -13.94
N PRO A 21 23.20 12.54 -13.55
CA PRO A 21 21.90 12.42 -14.21
C PRO A 21 22.00 12.75 -15.71
N VAL A 22 21.42 11.90 -16.55
CA VAL A 22 21.32 12.12 -18.00
C VAL A 22 20.41 13.30 -18.33
N HIS A 23 19.39 13.53 -17.49
CA HIS A 23 18.48 14.66 -17.57
C HIS A 23 18.81 15.68 -16.48
N ASP A 24 19.29 16.86 -16.87
CA ASP A 24 19.51 18.00 -15.97
C ASP A 24 18.28 18.93 -16.01
N ALA A 25 17.25 18.57 -15.26
CA ALA A 25 15.97 19.29 -15.23
C ALA A 25 15.80 20.23 -14.02
N GLY A 26 16.84 20.37 -13.17
CA GLY A 26 16.69 20.97 -11.85
C GLY A 26 15.66 20.24 -10.97
N GLU A 27 15.11 20.91 -9.97
CA GLU A 27 14.04 20.32 -9.15
C GLU A 27 12.70 20.32 -9.91
N ILE A 28 12.21 19.14 -10.28
CA ILE A 28 10.88 19.00 -10.91
C ILE A 28 9.78 18.95 -9.85
N VAL A 29 9.98 18.09 -8.84
CA VAL A 29 9.08 17.81 -7.72
C VAL A 29 9.92 17.21 -6.59
N ASN A 30 9.60 17.55 -5.34
CA ASN A 30 10.20 16.92 -4.17
C ASN A 30 9.30 15.79 -3.66
N LEU A 31 9.56 14.56 -4.09
CA LEU A 31 8.76 13.38 -3.72
C LEU A 31 9.06 12.84 -2.31
N SER A 32 10.10 13.37 -1.67
CA SER A 32 10.44 13.11 -0.26
C SER A 32 9.65 14.01 0.70
N ASP A 33 9.04 15.10 0.20
CA ASP A 33 8.14 15.95 0.98
C ASP A 33 6.76 15.28 1.12
N ILE A 34 6.48 14.71 2.30
CA ILE A 34 5.22 14.03 2.59
C ILE A 34 4.02 14.99 2.65
N ASP A 35 4.24 16.30 2.90
CA ASP A 35 3.14 17.28 2.95
C ASP A 35 2.55 17.54 1.55
N LEU A 36 3.35 17.31 0.49
CA LEU A 36 2.89 17.36 -0.90
C LEU A 36 1.70 16.42 -1.17
N PHE A 37 1.57 15.34 -0.39
CA PHE A 37 0.58 14.29 -0.59
C PHE A 37 -0.76 14.53 0.15
N ARG A 38 -0.87 15.61 0.94
CA ARG A 38 -2.08 15.92 1.73
C ARG A 38 -3.34 16.18 0.91
N LYS A 39 -3.19 16.52 -0.38
CA LYS A 39 -4.29 16.72 -1.33
C LYS A 39 -4.37 15.59 -2.37
N GLY A 40 -3.73 14.46 -2.08
CA GLY A 40 -3.50 13.36 -3.01
C GLY A 40 -2.16 13.48 -3.74
N GLN A 41 -1.95 12.59 -4.71
CA GLN A 41 -0.67 12.46 -5.38
C GLN A 41 -0.34 13.67 -6.29
N PRO A 42 0.93 14.08 -6.42
CA PRO A 42 1.34 15.25 -7.20
C PRO A 42 1.33 14.98 -8.72
N VAL A 43 0.14 14.89 -9.30
CA VAL A 43 -0.07 14.53 -10.72
C VAL A 43 0.66 15.46 -11.69
N ASP A 44 0.74 16.75 -11.41
CA ASP A 44 1.48 17.71 -12.24
C ASP A 44 2.98 17.40 -12.23
N GLY A 45 3.54 17.07 -11.05
CA GLY A 45 4.92 16.62 -10.92
C GLY A 45 5.18 15.32 -11.68
N TYR A 46 4.25 14.36 -11.63
CA TYR A 46 4.35 13.12 -12.42
C TYR A 46 4.35 13.37 -13.93
N THR A 47 3.53 14.32 -14.40
CA THR A 47 3.45 14.68 -15.82
C THR A 47 4.79 15.26 -16.28
N ARG A 48 5.35 16.21 -15.52
CA ARG A 48 6.67 16.78 -15.80
C ARG A 48 7.79 15.75 -15.74
N LEU A 49 7.77 14.82 -14.79
CA LEU A 49 8.74 13.72 -14.75
C LEU A 49 8.70 12.88 -16.03
N LEU A 50 7.50 12.51 -16.51
CA LEU A 50 7.36 11.72 -17.74
C LEU A 50 7.87 12.46 -19.00
N GLU A 51 7.68 13.79 -19.04
CA GLU A 51 8.06 14.64 -20.19
C GLU A 51 9.54 15.05 -20.18
N GLU A 52 10.08 15.41 -19.02
CA GLU A 52 11.38 16.08 -18.87
C GLU A 52 12.49 15.13 -18.40
N ALA A 53 12.22 14.27 -17.40
CA ALA A 53 13.22 13.41 -16.76
C ALA A 53 12.59 12.11 -16.19
N PRO A 54 12.31 11.10 -17.04
CA PRO A 54 11.57 9.90 -16.62
C PRO A 54 12.37 8.98 -15.69
N VAL A 55 13.70 9.13 -15.69
CA VAL A 55 14.63 8.64 -14.67
C VAL A 55 15.27 9.87 -14.04
N TYR A 56 14.86 10.21 -12.82
CA TYR A 56 15.19 11.46 -12.13
C TYR A 56 15.84 11.18 -10.78
N TRP A 57 16.85 11.98 -10.40
CA TRP A 57 17.45 11.86 -9.08
C TRP A 57 16.69 12.71 -8.06
N GLN A 58 16.23 12.09 -6.97
CA GLN A 58 15.58 12.76 -5.86
C GLN A 58 16.48 12.73 -4.64
N GLU A 59 16.78 13.90 -4.10
CA GLU A 59 17.48 14.03 -2.83
C GLU A 59 16.56 13.64 -1.66
N GLU A 60 17.15 13.07 -0.61
CA GLU A 60 16.47 12.76 0.66
C GLU A 60 16.88 13.79 1.72
N PRO A 61 15.98 14.18 2.63
CA PRO A 61 16.24 15.22 3.62
C PRO A 61 17.20 14.77 4.74
N MET A 62 17.43 13.46 4.89
CA MET A 62 18.25 12.89 5.96
C MET A 62 19.69 12.67 5.49
N GLU A 63 20.68 13.13 6.27
CA GLU A 63 22.10 12.89 5.97
C GLU A 63 22.47 11.39 5.89
N ALA A 64 21.72 10.53 6.60
CA ALA A 64 21.93 9.08 6.56
C ALA A 64 21.48 8.43 5.25
N GLU A 65 20.75 9.15 4.40
CA GLU A 65 20.14 8.64 3.18
C GLU A 65 20.67 9.37 1.95
N PRO A 66 21.24 8.66 0.97
CA PRO A 66 21.99 9.30 -0.12
C PRO A 66 21.09 9.99 -1.15
N GLY A 67 19.79 9.66 -1.20
CA GLY A 67 18.88 9.94 -2.30
C GLY A 67 18.50 8.69 -3.09
N TYR A 68 17.64 8.84 -4.11
CA TYR A 68 17.16 7.73 -4.92
C TYR A 68 16.81 8.12 -6.36
N TRP A 69 16.84 7.12 -7.26
CA TRP A 69 16.34 7.24 -8.62
C TRP A 69 14.82 7.04 -8.67
N VAL A 70 14.10 8.06 -9.12
CA VAL A 70 12.67 8.05 -9.46
C VAL A 70 12.49 7.43 -10.84
N ILE A 71 11.75 6.33 -10.92
CA ILE A 71 11.36 5.67 -12.17
C ILE A 71 9.87 5.92 -12.42
N SER A 72 9.55 6.77 -13.39
CA SER A 72 8.18 7.21 -13.65
C SER A 72 7.54 6.56 -14.87
N ARG A 73 8.31 6.20 -15.91
CA ARG A 73 7.79 5.62 -17.15
C ARG A 73 7.30 4.18 -16.94
N TYR A 74 6.16 3.83 -17.54
CA TYR A 74 5.54 2.50 -17.42
C TYR A 74 6.46 1.36 -17.85
N ALA A 75 7.17 1.54 -18.97
CA ALA A 75 8.09 0.53 -19.49
C ALA A 75 9.28 0.28 -18.56
N ASP A 76 9.82 1.35 -17.97
CA ASP A 76 10.99 1.30 -17.08
C ASP A 76 10.62 0.69 -15.72
N VAL A 77 9.47 1.05 -15.14
CA VAL A 77 8.94 0.40 -13.93
C VAL A 77 8.78 -1.11 -14.14
N LYS A 78 8.24 -1.53 -15.28
CA LYS A 78 8.14 -2.96 -15.60
C LYS A 78 9.49 -3.63 -15.81
N ALA A 79 10.48 -2.92 -16.37
CA ALA A 79 11.82 -3.45 -16.54
C ALA A 79 12.48 -3.74 -15.19
N VAL A 80 12.36 -2.81 -14.24
CA VAL A 80 12.82 -2.98 -12.86
C VAL A 80 12.14 -4.16 -12.19
N SER A 81 10.80 -4.20 -12.20
CA SER A 81 10.00 -5.28 -11.59
C SER A 81 10.29 -6.69 -12.14
N LYS A 82 10.80 -6.79 -13.37
CA LYS A 82 11.08 -8.08 -14.04
C LYS A 82 12.44 -8.67 -13.70
N LYS A 83 13.36 -7.89 -13.14
CA LYS A 83 14.75 -8.28 -12.89
C LYS A 83 15.09 -8.22 -11.39
N PRO A 84 14.42 -9.00 -10.53
CA PRO A 84 14.67 -8.98 -9.09
C PRO A 84 16.11 -9.38 -8.70
N GLU A 85 16.82 -10.08 -9.59
CA GLU A 85 18.24 -10.38 -9.43
C GLU A 85 19.16 -9.15 -9.55
N ILE A 86 18.74 -8.12 -10.29
CA ILE A 86 19.44 -6.83 -10.45
C ILE A 86 18.85 -5.78 -9.50
N PHE A 87 17.53 -5.79 -9.31
CA PHE A 87 16.79 -4.86 -8.48
C PHE A 87 16.15 -5.60 -7.31
N SER A 88 16.93 -5.73 -6.25
CA SER A 88 16.58 -6.56 -5.09
C SER A 88 15.54 -5.87 -4.20
N SER A 89 14.58 -6.64 -3.67
CA SER A 89 13.67 -6.20 -2.60
C SER A 89 14.28 -6.37 -1.21
N GLN A 90 15.33 -7.21 -1.09
CA GLN A 90 15.92 -7.61 0.18
C GLN A 90 17.02 -6.65 0.66
N LYS A 91 17.97 -6.32 -0.22
CA LYS A 91 19.05 -5.34 0.02
C LYS A 91 18.44 -3.98 0.38
N GLY A 92 18.49 -3.62 1.66
CA GLY A 92 17.99 -2.36 2.20
C GLY A 92 16.45 -2.22 2.23
N GLY A 93 15.69 -3.29 2.00
CA GLY A 93 14.21 -3.28 2.09
C GLY A 93 13.46 -2.61 0.93
N VAL A 94 12.15 -2.41 1.10
CA VAL A 94 11.20 -1.97 0.06
C VAL A 94 10.65 -0.55 0.24
N ASN A 95 10.89 0.08 1.40
CA ASN A 95 10.58 1.48 1.65
C ASN A 95 11.73 2.38 1.20
N ILE A 96 11.45 3.65 0.89
CA ILE A 96 12.49 4.62 0.53
C ILE A 96 13.51 4.78 1.67
N SER A 97 13.03 4.92 2.90
CA SER A 97 13.86 5.03 4.10
C SER A 97 13.25 4.21 5.25
N TYR A 98 14.12 3.77 6.16
CA TYR A 98 13.77 3.20 7.46
C TYR A 98 14.28 4.08 8.63
N GLY A 99 14.68 5.31 8.32
CA GLY A 99 15.27 6.23 9.28
C GLY A 99 16.76 5.98 9.52
N ASP A 100 17.30 6.69 10.51
CA ASP A 100 18.70 6.53 10.93
C ASP A 100 18.91 5.15 11.58
N PRO A 101 19.83 4.30 11.08
CA PRO A 101 20.15 3.01 11.69
C PRO A 101 20.46 3.11 13.19
N ASP A 102 20.98 4.24 13.67
CA ASP A 102 21.31 4.47 15.07
C ASP A 102 20.10 4.89 15.94
N ASN A 103 18.95 5.19 15.35
CA ASN A 103 17.72 5.64 16.03
C ASN A 103 16.47 4.83 15.67
N MET A 104 16.65 3.63 15.12
CA MET A 104 15.54 2.76 14.72
C MET A 104 14.63 2.38 15.91
N HIS A 105 13.31 2.29 15.66
CA HIS A 105 12.38 1.69 16.62
C HIS A 105 12.65 0.16 16.72
N PRO A 106 12.69 -0.44 17.93
CA PRO A 106 13.15 -1.81 18.14
C PRO A 106 12.24 -2.91 17.57
N LEU A 107 10.95 -2.63 17.33
CA LEU A 107 10.02 -3.60 16.73
C LEU A 107 9.62 -3.22 15.29
N LEU A 108 9.04 -2.03 15.09
CA LEU A 108 8.61 -1.54 13.77
C LEU A 108 9.69 -1.59 12.69
N SER A 109 10.91 -1.11 12.94
CA SER A 109 11.94 -1.06 11.88
C SER A 109 12.39 -2.46 11.46
N PRO A 110 12.73 -3.39 12.39
CA PRO A 110 13.00 -4.77 12.03
C PRO A 110 11.80 -5.47 11.37
N ALA A 111 10.58 -5.27 11.85
CA ALA A 111 9.37 -5.87 11.28
C ALA A 111 9.12 -5.41 9.83
N ALA A 112 9.38 -4.12 9.53
CA ALA A 112 9.27 -3.56 8.19
C ALA A 112 10.40 -4.01 7.24
N LEU A 113 11.53 -4.48 7.77
CA LEU A 113 12.67 -5.03 7.03
C LEU A 113 12.58 -6.56 6.87
N ASP A 114 12.01 -7.28 7.85
CA ASP A 114 12.02 -8.73 7.95
C ASP A 114 10.65 -9.34 7.68
N ASN A 115 10.21 -9.25 6.43
CA ASN A 115 8.91 -9.78 6.02
C ASN A 115 8.97 -10.26 4.56
N MET A 116 7.92 -10.96 4.11
CA MET A 116 7.93 -11.63 2.82
C MET A 116 8.13 -10.68 1.63
N ILE A 117 7.64 -9.42 1.69
CA ILE A 117 7.78 -8.47 0.58
C ILE A 117 9.22 -7.98 0.44
N ALA A 118 10.00 -7.98 1.53
CA ALA A 118 11.41 -7.62 1.59
C ALA A 118 12.36 -8.82 1.46
N LEU A 119 11.94 -9.92 0.83
CA LEU A 119 12.80 -11.06 0.53
C LEU A 119 12.99 -11.24 -0.97
N ASP A 120 14.14 -11.78 -1.37
CA ASP A 120 14.39 -12.17 -2.75
C ASP A 120 14.46 -13.69 -2.91
N GLY A 121 14.62 -14.13 -4.17
CA GLY A 121 14.98 -15.52 -4.48
C GLY A 121 13.97 -16.57 -3.99
N GLU A 122 14.49 -17.70 -3.54
CA GLU A 122 13.70 -18.88 -3.23
C GLU A 122 12.95 -18.75 -1.90
N SER A 123 13.53 -18.08 -0.90
CA SER A 123 12.86 -17.85 0.39
C SER A 123 11.53 -17.11 0.21
N HIS A 124 11.51 -16.04 -0.60
CA HIS A 124 10.27 -15.34 -0.96
C HIS A 124 9.27 -16.27 -1.67
N LEU A 125 9.72 -17.08 -2.63
CA LEU A 125 8.84 -17.95 -3.41
C LEU A 125 8.26 -19.09 -2.57
N GLU A 126 9.04 -19.67 -1.68
CA GLU A 126 8.62 -20.74 -0.77
C GLU A 126 7.58 -20.26 0.23
N LEU A 127 7.80 -19.09 0.86
CA LEU A 127 6.81 -18.46 1.71
C LEU A 127 5.53 -18.18 0.93
N ARG A 128 5.64 -17.47 -0.21
CA ARG A 128 4.49 -17.11 -1.03
C ARG A 128 3.67 -18.33 -1.47
N ARG A 129 4.32 -19.44 -1.83
CA ARG A 129 3.67 -20.70 -2.20
C ARG A 129 2.86 -21.28 -1.05
N GLN A 130 3.34 -21.20 0.18
CA GLN A 130 2.64 -21.69 1.38
C GLN A 130 1.41 -20.85 1.74
N HIS A 131 1.42 -19.55 1.40
CA HIS A 131 0.27 -18.66 1.62
C HIS A 131 -0.81 -18.79 0.52
N MET A 132 -0.42 -19.22 -0.69
CA MET A 132 -1.27 -19.28 -1.88
C MET A 132 -2.63 -19.98 -1.72
N PRO A 133 -2.80 -21.06 -0.93
CA PRO A 133 -4.10 -21.71 -0.75
C PRO A 133 -5.24 -20.77 -0.31
N PHE A 134 -4.91 -19.71 0.44
CA PHE A 134 -5.83 -18.69 0.96
C PHE A 134 -6.14 -17.56 -0.04
N PHE A 135 -5.55 -17.61 -1.23
CA PHE A 135 -5.76 -16.66 -2.33
C PHE A 135 -6.30 -17.34 -3.59
N THR A 136 -6.77 -18.58 -3.48
CA THR A 136 -7.37 -19.32 -4.58
C THR A 136 -8.80 -18.83 -4.87
N PRO A 137 -9.31 -18.96 -6.12
CA PRO A 137 -10.68 -18.59 -6.46
C PRO A 137 -11.73 -19.24 -5.55
N ALA A 138 -11.51 -20.50 -5.14
CA ALA A 138 -12.43 -21.23 -4.27
C ALA A 138 -12.46 -20.66 -2.83
N TYR A 139 -11.30 -20.25 -2.28
CA TYR A 139 -11.27 -19.58 -0.98
C TYR A 139 -11.94 -18.21 -1.06
N ILE A 140 -11.61 -17.43 -2.10
CA ILE A 140 -12.17 -16.08 -2.31
C ILE A 140 -13.69 -16.12 -2.46
N ALA A 141 -14.24 -17.11 -3.17
CA ALA A 141 -15.69 -17.27 -3.29
C ALA A 141 -16.38 -17.45 -1.93
N ARG A 142 -15.81 -18.26 -1.02
CA ARG A 142 -16.35 -18.42 0.35
C ARG A 142 -16.20 -17.16 1.19
N LEU A 143 -15.06 -16.48 1.07
CA LEU A 143 -14.82 -15.21 1.76
C LEU A 143 -15.83 -14.14 1.28
N LYS A 144 -16.14 -14.11 -0.01
CA LYS A 144 -17.10 -13.18 -0.61
C LYS A 144 -18.48 -13.27 0.03
N GLU A 145 -18.97 -14.46 0.38
CA GLU A 145 -20.28 -14.61 1.04
C GLU A 145 -20.36 -13.81 2.36
N LYS A 146 -19.29 -13.85 3.15
CA LYS A 146 -19.19 -13.08 4.40
C LYS A 146 -19.03 -11.58 4.15
N VAL A 147 -18.22 -11.24 3.15
CA VAL A 147 -18.00 -9.85 2.73
C VAL A 147 -19.29 -9.20 2.22
N ASP A 148 -20.06 -9.91 1.39
CA ASP A 148 -21.36 -9.43 0.90
C ASP A 148 -22.33 -9.14 2.05
N ALA A 149 -22.39 -10.03 3.04
CA ALA A 149 -23.21 -9.83 4.23
C ALA A 149 -22.76 -8.62 5.05
N LYS A 150 -21.45 -8.45 5.25
CA LYS A 150 -20.91 -7.30 5.97
C LYS A 150 -21.18 -5.98 5.25
N ILE A 151 -21.05 -5.95 3.92
CA ILE A 151 -21.41 -4.78 3.12
C ILE A 151 -22.88 -4.44 3.33
N GLY A 152 -23.77 -5.44 3.29
CA GLY A 152 -25.19 -5.25 3.58
C GLY A 152 -25.43 -4.60 4.95
N GLU A 153 -24.78 -5.09 5.99
CA GLU A 153 -24.85 -4.54 7.36
C GLU A 153 -24.36 -3.08 7.43
N LEU A 154 -23.22 -2.77 6.79
CA LEU A 154 -22.67 -1.41 6.77
C LEU A 154 -23.59 -0.45 6.00
N LEU A 155 -24.19 -0.89 4.89
CA LEU A 155 -25.14 -0.07 4.13
C LEU A 155 -26.49 0.08 4.86
N ASP A 156 -26.95 -0.94 5.60
CA ASP A 156 -28.12 -0.84 6.48
C ASP A 156 -27.88 0.17 7.61
N HIS A 157 -26.66 0.19 8.16
CA HIS A 157 -26.25 1.18 9.15
C HIS A 157 -26.32 2.61 8.58
N LEU A 158 -25.73 2.83 7.39
CA LEU A 158 -25.76 4.12 6.70
C LEU A 158 -27.18 4.61 6.39
N ALA A 159 -28.07 3.73 5.95
CA ALA A 159 -29.47 4.09 5.68
C ALA A 159 -30.23 4.56 6.94
N GLY A 160 -29.79 4.15 8.13
CA GLY A 160 -30.33 4.58 9.41
C GLY A 160 -29.76 5.90 9.93
N GLN A 161 -28.76 6.47 9.28
CA GLN A 161 -28.10 7.71 9.69
C GLN A 161 -28.67 8.95 8.98
N ALA A 162 -28.14 10.12 9.34
CA ALA A 162 -28.38 11.34 8.56
C ALA A 162 -27.84 11.15 7.13
N PRO A 163 -28.40 11.86 6.12
CA PRO A 163 -27.98 11.80 4.70
C PRO A 163 -26.60 12.44 4.44
N HIS A 164 -25.71 12.39 5.43
CA HIS A 164 -24.37 12.94 5.40
C HIS A 164 -23.49 12.21 6.44
N CYS A 165 -22.35 11.67 6.02
CA CYS A 165 -21.38 10.99 6.89
C CYS A 165 -19.95 11.06 6.33
N ASN A 166 -18.97 10.58 7.10
CA ASN A 166 -17.63 10.28 6.59
C ASN A 166 -17.60 8.85 6.06
N LEU A 167 -17.45 8.68 4.73
CA LEU A 167 -17.43 7.35 4.10
C LEU A 167 -16.25 6.49 4.60
N VAL A 168 -15.14 7.12 4.99
CA VAL A 168 -13.97 6.40 5.51
C VAL A 168 -14.33 5.64 6.79
N ASP A 169 -14.87 6.36 7.77
CA ASP A 169 -15.16 5.81 9.10
C ASP A 169 -16.28 4.77 9.06
N GLU A 170 -17.35 5.08 8.31
CA GLU A 170 -18.58 4.29 8.30
C GLU A 170 -18.49 3.06 7.39
N PHE A 171 -17.60 3.07 6.39
CA PHE A 171 -17.58 2.03 5.36
C PHE A 171 -16.17 1.61 4.93
N ALA A 172 -15.36 2.54 4.41
CA ALA A 172 -14.14 2.20 3.69
C ALA A 172 -13.03 1.63 4.59
N ALA A 173 -12.96 2.02 5.87
CA ALA A 173 -12.05 1.44 6.85
C ALA A 173 -12.58 0.14 7.46
N GLN A 174 -13.91 0.02 7.61
CA GLN A 174 -14.55 -1.13 8.26
C GLN A 174 -14.45 -2.40 7.41
N LEU A 175 -14.68 -2.27 6.10
CA LEU A 175 -14.79 -3.43 5.22
C LEU A 175 -13.46 -4.21 5.07
N PRO A 176 -12.30 -3.58 4.79
CA PRO A 176 -11.06 -4.31 4.63
C PRO A 176 -10.56 -4.91 5.94
N LEU A 177 -10.75 -4.22 7.08
CA LEU A 177 -10.44 -4.77 8.40
C LEU A 177 -11.29 -6.00 8.74
N PHE A 178 -12.58 -5.98 8.42
CA PHE A 178 -13.43 -7.16 8.54
C PHE A 178 -12.90 -8.32 7.69
N THR A 179 -12.60 -8.06 6.41
CA THR A 179 -12.07 -9.08 5.49
C THR A 179 -10.74 -9.65 5.95
N LEU A 180 -9.85 -8.81 6.47
CA LEU A 180 -8.57 -9.20 7.06
C LEU A 180 -8.79 -10.11 8.28
N ALA A 181 -9.70 -9.73 9.17
CA ALA A 181 -10.03 -10.53 10.35
C ALA A 181 -10.60 -11.91 9.97
N GLU A 182 -11.43 -12.00 8.92
CA GLU A 182 -11.91 -13.27 8.38
C GLU A 182 -10.78 -14.12 7.80
N LEU A 183 -9.86 -13.50 7.05
CA LEU A 183 -8.73 -14.18 6.42
C LEU A 183 -7.75 -14.75 7.46
N LEU A 184 -7.52 -14.02 8.54
CA LEU A 184 -6.60 -14.37 9.63
C LEU A 184 -7.24 -15.22 10.74
N GLY A 185 -8.56 -15.45 10.68
CA GLY A 185 -9.28 -16.20 11.70
C GLY A 185 -9.31 -15.49 13.06
N ILE A 186 -9.40 -14.16 13.05
CA ILE A 186 -9.45 -13.32 14.27
C ILE A 186 -10.86 -13.32 14.85
N ASP A 187 -10.95 -13.60 16.14
CA ASP A 187 -12.20 -13.70 16.89
C ASP A 187 -12.94 -12.36 16.91
N GLN A 188 -14.27 -12.40 16.82
CA GLN A 188 -15.11 -11.21 16.69
C GLN A 188 -14.91 -10.20 17.84
N ALA A 189 -14.64 -10.70 19.06
CA ALA A 189 -14.43 -9.87 20.24
C ALA A 189 -13.18 -8.98 20.16
N ASP A 190 -12.17 -9.38 19.38
CA ASP A 190 -10.91 -8.64 19.25
C ASP A 190 -10.93 -7.64 18.10
N ARG A 191 -11.87 -7.77 17.15
CA ARG A 191 -11.92 -6.94 15.92
C ARG A 191 -11.97 -5.43 16.16
N PRO A 192 -12.63 -4.90 17.21
CA PRO A 192 -12.60 -3.46 17.49
C PRO A 192 -11.18 -2.90 17.71
N ARG A 193 -10.23 -3.70 18.22
CA ARG A 193 -8.84 -3.27 18.46
C ARG A 193 -8.07 -3.08 17.16
N LEU A 194 -8.44 -3.78 16.09
CA LEU A 194 -7.75 -3.72 14.80
C LEU A 194 -7.85 -2.31 14.18
N VAL A 195 -8.99 -1.62 14.35
CA VAL A 195 -9.15 -0.24 13.85
C VAL A 195 -8.13 0.67 14.51
N GLN A 196 -8.01 0.61 15.84
CA GLN A 196 -7.08 1.44 16.61
C GLN A 196 -5.62 1.16 16.24
N TRP A 197 -5.22 -0.12 16.16
CA TRP A 197 -3.86 -0.47 15.77
C TRP A 197 -3.51 -0.06 14.35
N MET A 198 -4.49 -0.08 13.43
CA MET A 198 -4.27 0.44 12.09
C MET A 198 -3.94 1.93 12.13
N THR A 199 -4.75 2.73 12.83
CA THR A 199 -4.50 4.16 13.00
C THR A 199 -3.12 4.41 13.63
N ASP A 200 -2.74 3.62 14.63
CA ASP A 200 -1.42 3.74 15.27
C ASP A 200 -0.25 3.40 14.33
N LEU A 201 -0.39 2.40 13.46
CA LEU A 201 0.63 2.04 12.46
C LEU A 201 0.73 3.07 11.34
N GLU A 202 -0.39 3.65 10.89
CA GLU A 202 -0.40 4.72 9.89
C GLU A 202 0.34 5.98 10.36
N MET A 203 0.32 6.24 11.67
CA MET A 203 1.04 7.36 12.27
C MET A 203 2.51 7.06 12.57
N ALA A 204 2.97 5.80 12.42
CA ALA A 204 4.34 5.42 12.72
C ALA A 204 5.41 6.24 11.95
N PRO A 205 5.27 6.50 10.63
CA PRO A 205 6.21 7.36 9.92
C PRO A 205 6.24 8.79 10.45
N TYR A 206 5.08 9.32 10.88
CA TYR A 206 4.95 10.66 11.44
C TYR A 206 5.71 10.78 12.77
N TYR A 207 5.54 9.80 13.64
CA TYR A 207 6.27 9.75 14.91
C TYR A 207 7.76 9.47 14.73
N GLY A 208 8.14 8.69 13.72
CA GLY A 208 9.53 8.56 13.26
C GLY A 208 10.14 9.91 12.88
N ALA A 209 9.47 10.66 12.00
CA ALA A 209 9.91 11.98 11.57
C ALA A 209 10.03 12.99 12.74
N ILE A 210 9.12 12.94 13.72
CA ILE A 210 9.25 13.75 14.95
C ILE A 210 10.49 13.33 15.75
N ARG A 211 10.71 12.02 15.96
CA ARG A 211 11.88 11.49 16.69
C ARG A 211 13.20 11.87 16.02
N GLU A 212 13.20 12.02 14.71
CA GLU A 212 14.35 12.44 13.90
C GLU A 212 14.48 13.96 13.77
N GLY A 213 13.54 14.73 14.32
CA GLY A 213 13.56 16.19 14.25
C GLY A 213 13.21 16.77 12.89
N LEU A 214 12.74 15.93 11.95
CA LEU A 214 12.30 16.33 10.61
C LEU A 214 10.92 17.01 10.63
N LEU A 215 10.15 16.80 11.71
CA LEU A 215 8.79 17.27 11.82
C LEU A 215 8.49 17.82 13.22
N GLN A 216 7.87 18.99 13.27
CA GLN A 216 7.45 19.60 14.53
C GLN A 216 6.06 19.04 14.92
N PRO A 217 5.92 18.42 16.10
CA PRO A 217 4.64 17.84 16.51
C PRO A 217 3.63 18.94 16.83
N THR A 218 2.37 18.74 16.42
CA THR A 218 1.25 19.56 16.90
C THR A 218 0.87 19.14 18.32
N PRO A 219 0.16 19.98 19.11
CA PRO A 219 -0.32 19.58 20.44
C PRO A 219 -1.17 18.30 20.43
N GLU A 220 -2.01 18.14 19.41
CA GLU A 220 -2.84 16.94 19.20
C GLU A 220 -1.97 15.69 18.95
N MET A 221 -0.90 15.82 18.17
CA MET A 221 0.04 14.71 17.96
C MET A 221 0.80 14.34 19.21
N ILE A 222 1.16 15.30 20.07
CA ILE A 222 1.77 15.01 21.37
C ILE A 222 0.79 14.22 22.26
N GLU A 223 -0.50 14.60 22.26
CA GLU A 223 -1.52 13.88 23.02
C GLU A 223 -1.71 12.45 22.51
N ASN A 224 -1.83 12.27 21.20
CA ASN A 224 -1.98 10.96 20.55
C ASN A 224 -0.72 10.08 20.65
N PHE A 225 0.45 10.72 20.76
CA PHE A 225 1.73 10.04 20.98
C PHE A 225 1.82 9.43 22.39
N ASN A 226 1.10 9.98 23.37
CA ASN A 226 1.06 9.39 24.70
C ASN A 226 0.45 7.97 24.63
N GLY A 227 1.21 6.99 25.10
CA GLY A 227 0.82 5.58 25.06
C GLY A 227 0.88 4.93 23.67
N TRP A 228 1.35 5.63 22.63
CA TRP A 228 1.52 5.03 21.31
C TRP A 228 2.49 3.84 21.35
N GLU A 229 3.61 3.98 22.07
CA GLU A 229 4.57 2.88 22.27
C GLU A 229 3.93 1.64 22.93
N ASP A 230 3.05 1.85 23.91
CA ASP A 230 2.33 0.75 24.58
C ASP A 230 1.35 0.07 23.63
N ARG A 231 0.63 0.84 22.80
CA ARG A 231 -0.30 0.30 21.78
C ARG A 231 0.42 -0.45 20.67
N ILE A 232 1.59 0.03 20.23
CA ILE A 232 2.45 -0.69 19.27
C ILE A 232 2.96 -2.00 19.88
N ARG A 233 3.36 -2.00 21.15
CA ARG A 233 3.74 -3.24 21.84
C ARG A 233 2.56 -4.21 21.95
N GLU A 234 1.39 -3.71 22.33
CA GLU A 234 0.16 -4.49 22.42
C GLU A 234 -0.21 -5.15 21.08
N PHE A 235 -0.07 -4.41 19.98
CA PHE A 235 -0.27 -4.92 18.62
C PHE A 235 0.64 -6.12 18.31
N PHE A 236 1.93 -5.99 18.60
CA PHE A 236 2.90 -7.06 18.35
C PHE A 236 2.72 -8.25 19.31
N ASP A 237 2.46 -7.99 20.59
CA ASP A 237 2.19 -9.04 21.58
C ASP A 237 0.93 -9.85 21.21
N TYR A 238 -0.11 -9.18 20.73
CA TYR A 238 -1.32 -9.84 20.22
C TYR A 238 -1.03 -10.70 18.99
N GLY A 239 -0.33 -10.16 18.00
CA GLY A 239 0.06 -10.92 16.80
C GLY A 239 0.83 -12.18 17.15
N MET A 240 1.81 -12.07 18.04
CA MET A 240 2.59 -13.23 18.48
C MET A 240 1.78 -14.22 19.31
N HIS A 241 0.83 -13.75 20.13
CA HIS A 241 -0.10 -14.63 20.82
C HIS A 241 -0.93 -15.45 19.83
N GLU A 242 -1.49 -14.81 18.80
CA GLU A 242 -2.28 -15.49 17.79
C GLU A 242 -1.44 -16.45 16.93
N ILE A 243 -0.21 -16.08 16.59
CA ILE A 243 0.75 -16.96 15.89
C ILE A 243 1.06 -18.21 16.71
N ARG A 244 1.43 -18.07 17.98
CA ARG A 244 1.75 -19.20 18.87
C ARG A 244 0.57 -20.15 19.01
N LYS A 245 -0.65 -19.62 19.15
CA LYS A 245 -1.88 -20.43 19.12
C LYS A 245 -2.00 -21.29 17.87
N ARG A 246 -1.64 -20.77 16.69
CA ARG A 246 -1.71 -21.53 15.42
C ARG A 246 -0.54 -22.48 15.24
N GLN A 247 0.58 -22.28 15.94
CA GLN A 247 1.67 -23.26 16.00
C GLN A 247 1.26 -24.48 16.83
N ASP A 248 0.56 -24.25 17.95
CA ASP A 248 0.06 -25.31 18.82
C ASP A 248 -1.19 -26.00 18.25
N GLU A 249 -2.15 -25.22 17.75
CA GLU A 249 -3.43 -25.68 17.20
C GLU A 249 -3.72 -25.02 15.84
N PRO A 250 -3.16 -25.56 14.73
CA PRO A 250 -3.41 -25.03 13.40
C PRO A 250 -4.89 -25.04 13.01
N ARG A 251 -5.32 -23.98 12.32
CA ARG A 251 -6.69 -23.77 11.80
C ARG A 251 -6.67 -23.65 10.27
N GLU A 252 -7.85 -23.61 9.66
CA GLU A 252 -7.99 -23.34 8.22
C GLU A 252 -7.99 -21.83 7.91
N ASP A 253 -6.99 -21.11 8.41
CA ASP A 253 -6.81 -19.65 8.23
C ASP A 253 -5.39 -19.28 7.75
N LEU A 254 -5.25 -18.08 7.18
CA LEU A 254 -3.95 -17.60 6.68
C LEU A 254 -2.92 -17.47 7.81
N MET A 255 -3.37 -17.16 9.03
CA MET A 255 -2.50 -17.08 10.19
C MET A 255 -1.80 -18.41 10.46
N SER A 256 -2.47 -19.54 10.25
CA SER A 256 -1.88 -20.88 10.38
C SER A 256 -0.81 -21.16 9.33
N ALA A 257 -1.00 -20.64 8.12
CA ALA A 257 0.01 -20.74 7.06
C ALA A 257 1.24 -19.88 7.34
N ILE A 258 1.05 -18.68 7.90
CA ILE A 258 2.14 -17.79 8.32
C ILE A 258 2.92 -18.43 9.47
N ALA A 259 2.20 -18.85 10.52
CA ALA A 259 2.77 -19.33 11.77
C ALA A 259 3.59 -20.63 11.64
N ASN A 260 3.21 -21.46 10.67
CA ASN A 260 3.81 -22.79 10.43
C ASN A 260 4.55 -22.87 9.09
N ALA A 261 4.85 -21.74 8.45
CA ALA A 261 5.62 -21.77 7.23
C ALA A 261 6.99 -22.40 7.50
N ILE A 262 7.63 -22.95 6.46
CA ILE A 262 9.00 -23.48 6.53
C ILE A 262 9.81 -22.89 5.39
N VAL A 263 11.06 -22.48 5.67
CA VAL A 263 12.02 -22.02 4.66
C VAL A 263 13.33 -22.78 4.88
N ASP A 264 13.85 -23.41 3.83
CA ASP A 264 15.06 -24.24 3.89
C ASP A 264 15.00 -25.35 4.97
N GLY A 265 13.79 -25.85 5.28
CA GLY A 265 13.58 -26.87 6.30
C GLY A 265 13.46 -26.36 7.74
N ASP A 266 13.61 -25.05 7.97
CA ASP A 266 13.53 -24.42 9.28
C ASP A 266 12.24 -23.59 9.46
N SER A 267 11.76 -23.50 10.70
CA SER A 267 10.75 -22.50 11.10
C SER A 267 11.30 -21.08 11.03
N GLN A 268 10.42 -20.09 10.93
CA GLN A 268 10.82 -18.68 10.86
C GLN A 268 11.43 -18.20 12.19
N PRO A 269 12.47 -17.34 12.16
CA PRO A 269 12.89 -16.59 13.34
C PRO A 269 11.75 -15.75 13.91
N GLU A 270 11.76 -15.50 15.22
CA GLU A 270 10.69 -14.74 15.89
C GLU A 270 10.54 -13.32 15.33
N MET A 271 11.64 -12.62 15.05
CA MET A 271 11.61 -11.27 14.44
C MET A 271 10.90 -11.26 13.08
N TYR A 272 11.08 -12.32 12.28
CA TYR A 272 10.38 -12.45 11.00
C TYR A 272 8.87 -12.65 11.20
N LEU A 273 8.44 -13.34 12.25
CA LEU A 273 7.01 -13.52 12.55
C LEU A 273 6.34 -12.20 12.97
N TYR A 274 7.05 -11.33 13.69
CA TYR A 274 6.60 -9.95 13.93
C TYR A 274 6.42 -9.18 12.60
N GLY A 275 7.39 -9.26 11.69
CA GLY A 275 7.30 -8.64 10.36
C GLY A 275 6.21 -9.23 9.47
N ALA A 276 5.97 -10.54 9.54
CA ALA A 276 4.88 -11.20 8.82
C ALA A 276 3.50 -10.72 9.31
N TRP A 277 3.34 -10.56 10.63
CA TRP A 277 2.14 -9.99 11.25
C TRP A 277 1.92 -8.53 10.83
N GLU A 278 2.94 -7.68 10.93
CA GLU A 278 2.86 -6.29 10.50
C GLU A 278 2.50 -6.17 9.00
N LEU A 279 3.21 -6.90 8.14
CA LEU A 279 3.00 -6.86 6.69
C LEU A 279 1.56 -7.23 6.32
N ILE A 280 1.03 -8.34 6.84
CA ILE A 280 -0.33 -8.77 6.45
C ILE A 280 -1.39 -7.80 6.96
N PHE A 281 -1.14 -7.20 8.13
CA PHE A 281 -2.05 -6.24 8.74
C PHE A 281 -2.16 -4.95 7.93
N ILE A 282 -1.01 -4.33 7.59
CA ILE A 282 -0.98 -3.10 6.79
C ILE A 282 -1.43 -3.37 5.35
N ALA A 283 -0.88 -4.41 4.70
CA ALA A 283 -1.13 -4.67 3.28
C ALA A 283 -2.59 -5.03 2.99
N GLY A 284 -3.27 -5.69 3.92
CA GLY A 284 -4.66 -6.11 3.78
C GLY A 284 -5.69 -4.99 3.91
N ASN A 285 -5.31 -3.85 4.49
CA ASN A 285 -6.25 -2.79 4.86
C ASN A 285 -6.13 -1.53 3.99
N ASP A 286 -5.05 -0.77 4.16
CA ASP A 286 -4.90 0.60 3.63
C ASP A 286 -5.17 0.70 2.13
N THR A 287 -4.60 -0.23 1.37
CA THR A 287 -4.71 -0.19 -0.10
C THR A 287 -6.15 -0.37 -0.57
N THR A 288 -6.94 -1.20 0.11
CA THR A 288 -8.34 -1.44 -0.24
C THR A 288 -9.22 -0.29 0.24
N ARG A 289 -9.00 0.22 1.47
CA ARG A 289 -9.69 1.42 1.99
C ARG A 289 -9.55 2.59 1.02
N ASN A 290 -8.31 2.90 0.64
CA ASN A 290 -8.00 4.02 -0.25
C ASN A 290 -8.54 3.80 -1.66
N SER A 291 -8.64 2.55 -2.13
CA SER A 291 -9.31 2.22 -3.39
C SER A 291 -10.82 2.46 -3.33
N ILE A 292 -11.46 2.09 -2.21
CA ILE A 292 -12.89 2.32 -1.99
C ILE A 292 -13.15 3.83 -1.98
N SER A 293 -12.47 4.58 -1.13
CA SER A 293 -12.65 6.04 -1.06
C SER A 293 -12.30 6.73 -2.38
N GLY A 294 -11.15 6.39 -2.98
CA GLY A 294 -10.70 7.00 -4.22
C GLY A 294 -11.66 6.78 -5.41
N MET A 295 -12.33 5.62 -5.48
CA MET A 295 -13.34 5.39 -6.51
C MET A 295 -14.59 6.26 -6.32
N MET A 296 -14.97 6.63 -5.08
CA MET A 296 -16.11 7.51 -4.81
C MET A 296 -15.80 8.93 -5.30
N LYS A 297 -14.57 9.41 -5.05
CA LYS A 297 -14.08 10.67 -5.62
C LYS A 297 -14.16 10.65 -7.15
N LEU A 298 -13.64 9.60 -7.80
CA LEU A 298 -13.67 9.49 -9.26
C LEU A 298 -15.09 9.47 -9.82
N LEU A 299 -16.02 8.75 -9.20
CA LEU A 299 -17.43 8.73 -9.62
C LEU A 299 -18.14 10.07 -9.37
N THR A 300 -17.76 10.79 -8.32
CA THR A 300 -18.28 12.14 -8.03
C THR A 300 -17.81 13.15 -9.06
N GLU A 301 -16.52 13.10 -9.44
CA GLU A 301 -15.92 14.02 -10.41
C GLU A 301 -16.29 13.69 -11.87
N ASN A 302 -16.81 12.48 -12.13
CA ASN A 302 -17.16 12.00 -13.47
C ASN A 302 -18.60 11.44 -13.47
N PRO A 303 -19.62 12.29 -13.32
CA PRO A 303 -21.02 11.85 -13.20
C PRO A 303 -21.55 11.13 -14.44
N ASP A 304 -21.01 11.40 -15.62
CA ASP A 304 -21.32 10.67 -16.86
C ASP A 304 -20.86 9.21 -16.79
N GLN A 305 -19.66 8.97 -16.26
CA GLN A 305 -19.12 7.64 -16.04
C GLN A 305 -19.91 6.90 -14.96
N LYS A 306 -20.28 7.60 -13.88
CA LYS A 306 -21.14 7.06 -12.83
C LYS A 306 -22.51 6.64 -13.38
N ALA A 307 -23.13 7.47 -14.21
CA ALA A 307 -24.41 7.14 -14.85
C ALA A 307 -24.32 5.88 -15.72
N LYS A 308 -23.30 5.79 -16.59
CA LYS A 308 -23.04 4.58 -17.41
C LYS A 308 -22.86 3.32 -16.56
N LEU A 309 -22.19 3.45 -15.41
CA LEU A 309 -21.95 2.33 -14.51
C LEU A 309 -23.22 1.88 -13.78
N ILE A 310 -24.09 2.82 -13.38
CA ILE A 310 -25.39 2.52 -12.77
C ILE A 310 -26.34 1.86 -13.77
N GLU A 311 -26.33 2.32 -15.04
CA GLU A 311 -27.12 1.71 -16.12
C GLU A 311 -26.76 0.25 -16.37
N ASP A 312 -25.48 -0.12 -16.17
CA ASP A 312 -24.96 -1.44 -16.44
C ASP A 312 -23.80 -1.80 -15.48
N LEU A 313 -24.16 -2.43 -14.36
CA LEU A 313 -23.21 -2.84 -13.33
C LEU A 313 -22.27 -3.98 -13.78
N ASP A 314 -22.49 -4.59 -14.94
CA ASP A 314 -21.54 -5.58 -15.49
C ASP A 314 -20.25 -4.92 -16.00
N ARG A 315 -20.21 -3.58 -16.06
CA ARG A 315 -19.00 -2.78 -16.32
C ARG A 315 -18.09 -2.63 -15.09
N LEU A 316 -18.57 -2.96 -13.89
CA LEU A 316 -17.82 -2.81 -12.64
C LEU A 316 -16.41 -3.41 -12.68
N PRO A 317 -16.19 -4.65 -13.17
CA PRO A 317 -14.86 -5.22 -13.20
C PRO A 317 -13.83 -4.34 -13.93
N ASN A 318 -14.20 -3.70 -15.04
CA ASN A 318 -13.30 -2.80 -15.76
C ASN A 318 -13.22 -1.43 -15.09
N ALA A 319 -14.35 -0.88 -14.63
CA ALA A 319 -14.39 0.38 -13.88
C ALA A 319 -13.46 0.36 -12.66
N ILE A 320 -13.40 -0.77 -11.95
CA ILE A 320 -12.52 -0.97 -10.80
C ILE A 320 -11.05 -1.02 -11.20
N GLN A 321 -10.70 -1.67 -12.32
CA GLN A 321 -9.31 -1.62 -12.82
C GLN A 321 -8.89 -0.19 -13.15
N GLU A 322 -9.80 0.60 -13.73
CA GLU A 322 -9.54 2.00 -14.06
C GLU A 322 -9.45 2.87 -12.81
N ALA A 323 -10.33 2.66 -11.83
CA ALA A 323 -10.27 3.37 -10.56
C ALA A 323 -8.96 3.08 -9.84
N VAL A 324 -8.58 1.80 -9.73
CA VAL A 324 -7.32 1.38 -9.11
C VAL A 324 -6.10 1.94 -9.86
N ARG A 325 -6.15 2.06 -11.19
CA ARG A 325 -5.11 2.73 -11.99
C ARG A 325 -4.92 4.18 -11.57
N LEU A 326 -6.00 4.96 -11.48
CA LEU A 326 -5.92 6.39 -11.15
C LEU A 326 -5.63 6.63 -9.66
N VAL A 327 -6.26 5.87 -8.78
CA VAL A 327 -6.03 5.95 -7.33
C VAL A 327 -4.61 5.56 -6.99
N SER A 328 -4.07 4.49 -7.61
CA SER A 328 -2.73 3.92 -7.33
C SER A 328 -2.42 3.92 -5.82
N PRO A 329 -3.16 3.11 -5.01
CA PRO A 329 -3.18 3.23 -3.56
C PRO A 329 -1.81 3.05 -2.91
N VAL A 330 -0.98 2.18 -3.49
CA VAL A 330 0.46 2.15 -3.23
C VAL A 330 1.12 3.07 -4.24
N ILE A 331 1.76 4.12 -3.74
CA ILE A 331 2.33 5.20 -4.53
C ILE A 331 3.62 4.74 -5.19
N HIS A 332 4.49 4.06 -4.42
CA HIS A 332 5.76 3.55 -4.92
C HIS A 332 6.18 2.24 -4.25
N MET A 333 7.17 1.58 -4.84
CA MET A 333 7.97 0.52 -4.21
C MET A 333 9.45 0.74 -4.53
N LYS A 334 10.31 0.57 -3.54
CA LYS A 334 11.77 0.69 -3.71
C LYS A 334 12.41 -0.66 -4.04
N ARG A 335 13.48 -0.62 -4.83
CA ARG A 335 14.47 -1.68 -5.03
C ARG A 335 15.86 -1.11 -4.83
N THR A 336 16.84 -1.99 -4.64
CA THR A 336 18.25 -1.60 -4.58
C THR A 336 19.02 -2.33 -5.67
N ALA A 337 19.84 -1.60 -6.44
CA ALA A 337 20.69 -2.19 -7.46
C ALA A 337 21.75 -3.13 -6.83
N THR A 338 21.84 -4.35 -7.33
CA THR A 338 22.83 -5.36 -6.88
C THR A 338 24.11 -5.34 -7.70
N GLU A 339 24.09 -4.69 -8.85
CA GLU A 339 25.22 -4.47 -9.76
C GLU A 339 25.00 -3.15 -10.52
N ASP A 340 26.06 -2.62 -11.13
CA ASP A 340 25.95 -1.49 -12.05
C ASP A 340 25.05 -1.87 -13.25
N THR A 341 24.09 -1.01 -13.60
CA THR A 341 23.09 -1.30 -14.63
C THR A 341 22.60 -0.03 -15.33
N GLU A 342 21.65 -0.17 -16.26
CA GLU A 342 21.05 0.95 -16.99
C GLU A 342 19.52 0.85 -17.02
N ILE A 343 18.84 1.97 -16.79
CA ILE A 343 17.39 2.13 -16.94
C ILE A 343 17.14 3.42 -17.72
N GLY A 344 16.32 3.37 -18.77
CA GLY A 344 15.93 4.59 -19.50
C GLY A 344 17.09 5.43 -20.03
N GLY A 345 18.27 4.83 -20.25
CA GLY A 345 19.51 5.51 -20.65
C GLY A 345 20.35 6.04 -19.48
N GLN A 346 19.86 6.02 -18.24
CA GLN A 346 20.60 6.39 -17.04
C GLN A 346 21.41 5.21 -16.52
N THR A 347 22.71 5.41 -16.28
CA THR A 347 23.56 4.46 -15.54
C THR A 347 23.25 4.54 -14.05
N ILE A 348 22.91 3.40 -13.46
CA ILE A 348 22.59 3.21 -12.05
C ILE A 348 23.74 2.40 -11.45
N ALA A 349 24.36 2.90 -10.39
CA ALA A 349 25.44 2.19 -9.71
C ALA A 349 24.91 1.14 -8.73
N GLU A 350 25.72 0.11 -8.47
CA GLU A 350 25.45 -0.83 -7.39
C GLU A 350 25.20 -0.09 -6.07
N GLY A 351 24.17 -0.51 -5.34
CA GLY A 351 23.78 0.01 -4.03
C GLY A 351 22.81 1.18 -4.09
N GLU A 352 22.59 1.79 -5.26
CA GLU A 352 21.64 2.89 -5.39
C GLU A 352 20.18 2.41 -5.30
N LYS A 353 19.34 3.24 -4.69
CA LYS A 353 17.90 3.02 -4.60
C LYS A 353 17.23 3.34 -5.94
N VAL A 354 16.36 2.44 -6.38
CA VAL A 354 15.54 2.57 -7.59
C VAL A 354 14.08 2.47 -7.17
N VAL A 355 13.35 3.58 -7.28
CA VAL A 355 11.99 3.72 -6.74
C VAL A 355 10.99 3.78 -7.90
N MET A 356 10.11 2.80 -7.95
CA MET A 356 9.09 2.66 -8.99
C MET A 356 7.83 3.44 -8.59
N TRP A 357 7.56 4.57 -9.26
CA TRP A 357 6.41 5.42 -8.95
C TRP A 357 5.18 5.00 -9.76
N TYR A 358 4.34 4.17 -9.15
CA TYR A 358 3.18 3.57 -9.81
C TYR A 358 2.14 4.61 -10.24
N GLY A 359 1.93 5.65 -9.43
CA GLY A 359 1.00 6.74 -9.76
C GLY A 359 1.37 7.50 -11.04
N ALA A 360 2.67 7.68 -11.28
CA ALA A 360 3.21 8.27 -12.51
C ALA A 360 3.14 7.27 -13.68
N ALA A 361 3.61 6.04 -13.49
CA ALA A 361 3.59 5.01 -14.52
C ALA A 361 2.18 4.65 -15.00
N ASN A 362 1.20 4.69 -14.09
CA ASN A 362 -0.21 4.50 -14.43
C ASN A 362 -0.81 5.70 -15.18
N ARG A 363 -0.10 6.82 -15.29
CA ARG A 363 -0.46 8.00 -16.08
C ARG A 363 0.47 8.23 -17.27
N ASP A 364 1.27 7.24 -17.66
CA ASP A 364 2.16 7.33 -18.82
C ASP A 364 1.35 7.35 -20.14
N PRO A 365 1.42 8.44 -20.93
CA PRO A 365 0.69 8.55 -22.20
C PRO A 365 1.18 7.54 -23.26
N ALA A 366 2.39 6.99 -23.14
CA ALA A 366 2.86 5.91 -24.02
C ALA A 366 2.12 4.59 -23.79
N MET A 367 1.47 4.43 -22.63
CA MET A 367 0.70 3.24 -22.27
C MET A 367 -0.82 3.49 -22.25
N PHE A 368 -1.26 4.65 -21.76
CA PHE A 368 -2.68 4.99 -21.58
C PHE A 368 -3.00 6.29 -22.31
N GLU A 369 -3.84 6.22 -23.35
CA GLU A 369 -4.35 7.42 -24.03
C GLU A 369 -5.21 8.27 -23.08
N ASN A 370 -5.05 9.60 -23.11
CA ASN A 370 -5.70 10.51 -22.16
C ASN A 370 -5.55 10.02 -20.71
N PRO A 371 -4.31 9.90 -20.19
CA PRO A 371 -4.01 9.10 -19.00
C PRO A 371 -4.66 9.62 -17.72
N HIS A 372 -5.05 10.90 -17.67
CA HIS A 372 -5.69 11.51 -16.51
C HIS A 372 -7.21 11.30 -16.46
N ALA A 373 -7.84 10.94 -17.59
CA ALA A 373 -9.27 10.74 -17.67
C ALA A 373 -9.68 9.41 -17.01
N PHE A 374 -10.76 9.45 -16.23
CA PHE A 374 -11.45 8.26 -15.73
C PHE A 374 -12.40 7.75 -16.81
N ASP A 375 -12.06 6.61 -17.41
CA ASP A 375 -12.87 5.97 -18.45
C ASP A 375 -13.16 4.51 -18.06
N ILE A 376 -14.39 4.25 -17.62
CA ILE A 376 -14.79 2.91 -17.17
C ILE A 376 -14.81 1.87 -18.30
N GLU A 377 -14.74 2.33 -19.56
CA GLU A 377 -14.77 1.50 -20.77
C GLU A 377 -13.36 1.34 -21.36
N ARG A 378 -12.32 1.88 -20.71
CA ARG A 378 -10.92 1.80 -21.16
C ARG A 378 -10.48 0.34 -21.34
N ALA A 379 -10.21 -0.03 -22.59
CA ALA A 379 -9.89 -1.41 -22.98
C ALA A 379 -8.61 -1.99 -22.33
N ASN A 380 -7.67 -1.15 -21.91
CA ASN A 380 -6.40 -1.56 -21.32
C ASN A 380 -6.27 -1.25 -19.82
N ALA A 381 -7.37 -0.91 -19.12
CA ALA A 381 -7.36 -0.57 -17.69
C ALA A 381 -6.68 -1.66 -16.83
N ALA A 382 -6.94 -2.95 -17.12
CA ALA A 382 -6.37 -4.09 -16.40
C ALA A 382 -4.83 -4.24 -16.51
N LYS A 383 -4.18 -3.46 -17.38
CA LYS A 383 -2.71 -3.43 -17.53
C LYS A 383 -2.02 -2.44 -16.58
N ASN A 384 -2.77 -1.77 -15.70
CA ASN A 384 -2.20 -0.91 -14.66
C ASN A 384 -1.19 -1.65 -13.76
N LEU A 385 -0.33 -0.89 -13.09
CA LEU A 385 0.75 -1.35 -12.22
C LEU A 385 0.45 -1.10 -10.73
N ALA A 386 -0.77 -0.74 -10.35
CA ALA A 386 -1.10 -0.45 -8.95
C ALA A 386 -0.93 -1.67 -8.02
N PHE A 387 -0.99 -2.89 -8.57
CA PHE A 387 -0.69 -4.14 -7.86
C PHE A 387 0.76 -4.62 -8.03
N GLY A 388 1.63 -3.78 -8.61
CA GLY A 388 2.99 -4.17 -9.02
C GLY A 388 3.03 -5.16 -10.18
N PHE A 389 4.23 -5.64 -10.50
CA PHE A 389 4.47 -6.61 -11.57
C PHE A 389 5.60 -7.59 -11.16
N GLY A 390 5.68 -8.75 -11.84
CA GLY A 390 6.77 -9.71 -11.62
C GLY A 390 6.55 -10.58 -10.38
N LYS A 391 7.65 -11.06 -9.77
CA LYS A 391 7.60 -12.03 -8.66
C LYS A 391 6.86 -11.48 -7.43
N HIS A 392 6.93 -10.17 -7.20
CA HIS A 392 6.29 -9.46 -6.08
C HIS A 392 4.91 -8.89 -6.42
N VAL A 393 4.27 -9.31 -7.52
CA VAL A 393 2.88 -8.91 -7.80
C VAL A 393 1.99 -9.17 -6.58
N CYS A 394 1.09 -8.23 -6.26
CA CYS A 394 0.26 -8.29 -5.05
C CYS A 394 -0.43 -9.66 -4.91
N LEU A 395 -0.19 -10.35 -3.79
CA LEU A 395 -0.78 -11.64 -3.48
C LEU A 395 -2.30 -11.51 -3.25
N GLY A 396 -2.72 -10.43 -2.58
CA GLY A 396 -4.11 -10.11 -2.27
C GLY A 396 -4.92 -9.49 -3.41
N ARG A 397 -4.37 -9.37 -4.64
CA ARG A 397 -5.02 -8.65 -5.76
C ARG A 397 -6.47 -9.08 -5.98
N GLN A 398 -6.73 -10.38 -6.02
CA GLN A 398 -8.07 -10.91 -6.31
C GLN A 398 -9.06 -10.67 -5.15
N ILE A 399 -8.58 -10.67 -3.90
CA ILE A 399 -9.39 -10.32 -2.73
C ILE A 399 -9.76 -8.83 -2.75
N ALA A 400 -8.80 -7.95 -3.04
CA ALA A 400 -9.05 -6.51 -3.15
C ALA A 400 -10.07 -6.18 -4.26
N LEU A 401 -9.91 -6.78 -5.44
CA LEU A 401 -10.85 -6.59 -6.56
C LEU A 401 -12.25 -7.12 -6.22
N MET A 402 -12.34 -8.28 -5.58
CA MET A 402 -13.62 -8.84 -5.12
C MET A 402 -14.32 -7.90 -4.13
N GLN A 403 -13.59 -7.34 -3.16
CA GLN A 403 -14.14 -6.40 -2.19
C GLN A 403 -14.67 -5.13 -2.87
N LEU A 404 -13.90 -4.55 -3.79
CA LEU A 404 -14.30 -3.36 -4.54
C LEU A 404 -15.55 -3.62 -5.38
N GLU A 405 -15.63 -4.78 -6.05
CA GLU A 405 -16.80 -5.15 -6.85
C GLU A 405 -18.04 -5.36 -5.98
N ALA A 406 -17.91 -6.11 -4.90
CA ALA A 406 -19.01 -6.33 -3.96
C ALA A 406 -19.49 -5.01 -3.34
N ALA A 407 -18.57 -4.15 -2.91
CA ALA A 407 -18.86 -2.87 -2.30
C ALA A 407 -19.63 -1.95 -3.26
N TYR A 408 -19.06 -1.68 -4.44
CA TYR A 408 -19.67 -0.75 -5.39
C TYR A 408 -20.94 -1.28 -6.03
N ARG A 409 -21.07 -2.60 -6.23
CA ARG A 409 -22.32 -3.18 -6.71
C ARG A 409 -23.46 -2.92 -5.75
N GLN A 410 -23.26 -3.13 -4.45
CA GLN A 410 -24.31 -2.92 -3.46
C GLN A 410 -24.53 -1.43 -3.16
N LEU A 411 -23.45 -0.64 -3.07
CA LEU A 411 -23.52 0.79 -2.80
C LEU A 411 -24.27 1.53 -3.90
N LEU A 412 -23.96 1.30 -5.18
CA LEU A 412 -24.60 2.00 -6.29
C LEU A 412 -26.07 1.59 -6.51
N VAL A 413 -26.47 0.40 -6.05
CA VAL A 413 -27.89 -0.02 -6.07
C VAL A 413 -28.69 0.71 -4.99
N ARG A 414 -28.12 0.86 -3.78
CA ARG A 414 -28.84 1.44 -2.64
C ARG A 414 -28.77 2.96 -2.59
N PHE A 415 -27.61 3.53 -2.93
CA PHE A 415 -27.33 4.95 -2.88
C PHE A 415 -26.77 5.44 -4.23
N PRO A 416 -27.55 5.34 -5.32
CA PRO A 416 -27.10 5.74 -6.66
C PRO A 416 -26.73 7.22 -6.74
N ASP A 417 -27.25 8.06 -5.85
CA ASP A 417 -27.00 9.49 -5.76
C ASP A 417 -25.88 9.86 -4.77
N MET A 418 -25.26 8.89 -4.08
CA MET A 418 -24.16 9.16 -3.15
C MET A 418 -22.99 9.86 -3.83
N VAL A 419 -22.56 11.00 -3.30
CA VAL A 419 -21.44 11.79 -3.83
C VAL A 419 -20.61 12.38 -2.69
N MET A 420 -19.35 12.69 -2.97
CA MET A 420 -18.51 13.46 -2.07
C MET A 420 -19.07 14.89 -1.88
N ASP A 421 -19.20 15.33 -0.63
CA ASP A 421 -19.75 16.63 -0.22
C ASP A 421 -18.79 17.36 0.72
N GLY A 422 -17.66 17.81 0.18
CA GLY A 422 -16.59 18.45 0.95
C GLY A 422 -15.21 18.14 0.37
N GLU A 423 -14.17 18.58 1.09
CA GLU A 423 -12.79 18.21 0.76
C GLU A 423 -12.45 16.84 1.35
N MET A 424 -11.77 16.02 0.55
CA MET A 424 -11.13 14.79 1.02
C MET A 424 -9.85 15.15 1.77
N VAL A 425 -9.62 14.52 2.92
CA VAL A 425 -8.40 14.71 3.71
C VAL A 425 -7.48 13.50 3.51
N CYS A 426 -6.20 13.77 3.20
CA CYS A 426 -5.16 12.75 3.23
C CYS A 426 -4.15 13.03 4.34
N ALA A 427 -3.71 11.97 5.02
CA ALA A 427 -2.53 12.03 5.86
C ALA A 427 -1.28 12.33 4.99
N PRO A 428 -0.27 13.04 5.52
CA PRO A 428 0.97 13.32 4.81
C PRO A 428 1.77 12.02 4.65
N ASN A 429 1.56 11.32 3.54
CA ASN A 429 2.15 10.00 3.30
C ASN A 429 2.48 9.84 1.82
N ASN A 430 3.75 9.56 1.53
CA ASN A 430 4.25 9.35 0.17
C ASN A 430 4.36 7.87 -0.24
N PHE A 431 3.98 6.93 0.64
CA PHE A 431 3.98 5.50 0.39
C PHE A 431 2.58 4.97 0.01
N VAL A 432 1.54 5.36 0.77
CA VAL A 432 0.14 5.06 0.46
C VAL A 432 -0.68 6.32 0.30
N HIS A 433 -1.68 6.28 -0.58
CA HIS A 433 -2.62 7.38 -0.77
C HIS A 433 -3.62 7.45 0.40
N ALA A 434 -3.13 7.80 1.58
CA ALA A 434 -3.79 7.68 2.89
C ALA A 434 -4.99 8.62 3.06
N ILE A 435 -6.14 8.27 2.49
CA ILE A 435 -7.40 9.02 2.63
C ILE A 435 -7.98 8.74 4.02
N THR A 436 -8.00 9.76 4.88
CA THR A 436 -8.48 9.67 6.26
C THR A 436 -9.92 10.17 6.41
N GLU A 437 -10.34 11.12 5.56
CA GLU A 437 -11.71 11.63 5.57
C GLU A 437 -12.24 11.79 4.16
N MET A 438 -13.50 11.39 3.97
CA MET A 438 -14.27 11.59 2.76
C MET A 438 -15.73 11.87 3.12
N PRO A 439 -16.08 13.15 3.36
CA PRO A 439 -17.46 13.56 3.55
C PRO A 439 -18.30 13.20 2.32
N VAL A 440 -19.43 12.54 2.54
CA VAL A 440 -20.39 12.18 1.49
C VAL A 440 -21.80 12.56 1.89
N THR A 441 -22.64 12.83 0.88
CA THR A 441 -24.09 12.97 1.02
C THR A 441 -24.81 11.99 0.11
N PHE A 442 -26.03 11.59 0.50
CA PHE A 442 -26.88 10.63 -0.23
C PHE A 442 -28.34 10.77 0.23
N SER A 443 -29.30 10.32 -0.57
CA SER A 443 -30.70 10.22 -0.13
C SER A 443 -30.93 8.94 0.68
N ALA A 444 -31.73 9.05 1.75
CA ALA A 444 -32.12 7.91 2.61
C ALA A 444 -33.16 7.00 1.97
#